data_AF-A0AAV4UQC2-F1
#
_entry.id   AF-A0AAV4UQC2-F1
#
_cell.length_a   1.000
_cell.length_b   1.000
_cell.length_c   1.000
_cell.angle_alpha   90.00
_cell.angle_beta   90.00
_cell.angle_gamma   90.00
#
_symmetry.space_group_name_H-M   'P 1'
#
loop_
_entity.id
_entity.type
_entity.pdbx_description
1 polymer ?
#
loop_
_entity_poly.entity_id
_entity_poly.type
_entity_poly.pdbx_seq_one_letter_code
_entity_poly.pdbx_strand_id
1 'polypeptide(L)' 'MANFNECDQEIRWEGERTVFVNRSKVENHYKALYIDDLKLEIEDFVLVRNDDSVDPEDTSNCYVGQIKTLFHR' A
#
# COMPACT_ATOMS: atom_id res chain seq x y z
N MET A 1 -5.66 -24.98 -8.79
CA MET A 1 -6.50 -23.91 -8.23
C MET A 1 -5.58 -23.09 -7.36
N ALA A 2 -5.18 -21.89 -7.80
CA ALA A 2 -4.32 -21.03 -6.99
C ALA A 2 -5.16 -20.52 -5.82
N ASN A 3 -4.85 -21.00 -4.61
CA ASN A 3 -5.38 -20.41 -3.39
C ASN A 3 -4.67 -19.07 -3.24
N PHE A 4 -5.37 -17.98 -3.52
CA PHE A 4 -4.95 -16.66 -3.08
C PHE A 4 -5.12 -16.68 -1.55
N ASN A 5 -4.02 -16.82 -0.81
CA ASN A 5 -4.05 -16.57 0.63
C ASN A 5 -4.45 -15.11 0.80
N GLU A 6 -5.61 -14.87 1.41
CA GLU A 6 -5.96 -13.56 1.92
C GLU A 6 -4.82 -13.10 2.83
N CYS A 7 -4.27 -11.92 2.54
CA CYS A 7 -3.19 -11.37 3.35
C CYS A 7 -3.81 -10.92 4.69
N ASP A 8 -3.55 -11.66 5.78
CA ASP A 8 -4.09 -11.40 7.13
C ASP A 8 -3.58 -10.10 7.79
N GLN A 9 -3.01 -9.17 7.02
CA GLN A 9 -2.38 -7.96 7.55
C GLN A 9 -3.42 -6.91 7.94
N GLU A 10 -3.28 -6.35 9.14
CA GLU A 10 -4.15 -5.28 9.60
C GLU A 10 -3.69 -3.94 9.02
N ILE A 11 -4.55 -3.29 8.24
CA ILE A 11 -4.26 -1.99 7.62
C ILE A 11 -4.96 -0.88 8.41
N ARG A 12 -4.19 0.09 8.92
CA ARG A 12 -4.72 1.26 9.66
C ARG A 12 -4.22 2.57 9.06
N TRP A 13 -5.11 3.53 8.83
CA TRP A 13 -4.76 4.85 8.31
C TRP A 13 -4.42 5.82 9.43
N GLU A 14 -3.38 6.64 9.24
CA GLU A 14 -3.01 7.70 10.20
C GLU A 14 -3.04 9.09 9.55
N GLY A 15 -3.52 10.05 10.34
CA GLY A 15 -3.55 11.47 10.01
C GLY A 15 -4.95 11.97 9.68
N GLU A 16 -5.04 13.29 9.48
CA GLU A 16 -6.30 13.94 9.12
C GLU A 16 -6.74 13.53 7.72
N ARG A 17 -7.95 12.98 7.64
CA ARG A 17 -8.55 12.56 6.38
C ARG A 17 -8.88 13.78 5.52
N THR A 18 -8.16 13.94 4.41
CA THR A 18 -8.45 14.99 3.43
C THR A 18 -9.29 14.40 2.29
N VAL A 19 -10.48 14.94 2.05
CA VAL A 19 -11.34 14.48 0.95
C VAL A 19 -10.92 15.18 -0.33
N PHE A 20 -10.44 14.41 -1.30
CA PHE A 20 -10.13 14.89 -2.64
C PHE A 20 -11.26 14.54 -3.59
N VAL A 21 -11.86 15.55 -4.21
CA VAL A 21 -12.93 15.38 -5.20
C VAL A 21 -12.40 15.82 -6.56
N ASN A 22 -12.28 14.89 -7.48
CA ASN A 22 -12.05 15.15 -8.90
C ASN A 22 -13.33 14.81 -9.69
N ARG A 23 -13.46 15.30 -10.93
CA ARG A 23 -14.65 15.14 -11.77
C ARG A 23 -15.14 13.70 -11.95
N SER A 24 -14.30 12.70 -11.68
CA SER A 24 -14.60 11.27 -11.82
C SER A 24 -14.39 10.41 -10.57
N LYS A 25 -13.85 10.98 -9.47
CA LYS A 25 -13.46 10.21 -8.28
C LYS A 25 -13.56 11.05 -7.00
N VAL A 26 -13.98 10.38 -5.92
CA VAL A 26 -13.89 10.87 -4.55
C VAL A 26 -12.92 9.95 -3.83
N GLU A 27 -11.85 10.50 -3.25
CA GLU A 27 -10.78 9.75 -2.58
C GLU A 27 -10.50 10.38 -1.21
N ASN A 28 -10.25 9.55 -0.21
CA ASN A 28 -9.83 9.97 1.12
C ASN A 28 -8.31 9.84 1.21
N HIS A 29 -7.59 10.95 1.32
CA HIS A 29 -6.13 10.99 1.37
C HIS A 29 -5.63 11.01 2.82
N TYR A 30 -4.50 10.35 3.08
CA TYR A 30 -3.89 10.18 4.41
C TYR A 30 -2.40 10.52 4.38
N LYS A 31 -1.82 10.79 5.55
CA LYS A 31 -0.40 11.12 5.68
C LYS A 31 0.47 9.87 5.85
N ALA A 32 -0.06 8.85 6.52
CA ALA A 32 0.64 7.61 6.79
C ALA A 32 -0.31 6.42 6.81
N LEU A 33 0.27 5.24 6.67
CA LEU A 33 -0.38 3.94 6.70
C LEU A 33 0.39 3.03 7.65
N TYR A 34 -0.32 2.26 8.46
CA TYR A 34 0.23 1.13 9.20
C TYR A 34 -0.20 -0.16 8.53
N ILE A 35 0.76 -1.04 8.29
CA ILE A 35 0.53 -2.44 7.96
C ILE A 35 1.07 -3.24 9.13
N ASP A 36 0.16 -3.82 9.92
CA ASP A 36 0.46 -4.37 11.23
C ASP A 36 1.12 -3.31 12.14
N ASP A 37 2.40 -3.48 12.46
CA ASP A 37 3.24 -2.56 13.24
C ASP A 37 4.19 -1.71 12.38
N LEU A 38 4.24 -1.93 11.05
CA LEU A 38 5.07 -1.16 10.13
C LEU A 38 4.36 0.13 9.75
N LYS A 39 4.97 1.26 10.11
CA LYS A 39 4.54 2.59 9.64
C LYS A 39 5.17 2.91 8.29
N LEU A 40 4.36 3.42 7.37
CA LEU A 40 4.74 3.93 6.06
C LEU A 40 4.22 5.35 5.87
N GLU A 41 5.08 6.28 5.47
CA GLU A 41 4.75 7.68 5.25
C GLU A 41 4.94 8.07 3.78
N ILE A 42 4.33 9.18 3.36
CA ILE A 42 4.63 9.77 2.06
C ILE A 42 6.12 10.10 2.00
N GLU A 43 6.74 9.87 0.84
CA GLU A 43 8.16 9.96 0.54
C GLU A 43 9.04 8.77 0.96
N ASP A 44 8.50 7.83 1.74
CA ASP A 44 9.21 6.58 2.03
C ASP A 44 9.41 5.74 0.76
N PHE A 45 10.51 4.99 0.73
CA PHE A 45 10.77 3.99 -0.29
C PHE A 45 10.29 2.61 0.18
N VAL A 46 9.54 1.94 -0.67
CA VAL A 46 8.99 0.61 -0.40
C VAL A 46 9.40 -0.38 -1.48
N LEU A 47 9.60 -1.62 -1.04
CA LEU A 47 9.75 -2.75 -1.94
C LEU A 47 8.36 -3.29 -2.29
N VAL A 48 7.99 -3.21 -3.56
CA VAL A 48 6.73 -3.71 -4.09
C VAL A 48 6.99 -5.04 -4.77
N ARG A 49 6.38 -6.11 -4.27
CA ARG A 49 6.45 -7.41 -4.93
C ARG A 49 5.77 -7.37 -6.28
N ASN A 50 6.42 -7.95 -7.27
CA ASN A 50 5.77 -8.34 -8.51
C ASN A 50 5.21 -9.76 -8.32
N ASP A 51 3.92 -9.94 -8.56
CA ASP A 51 3.18 -11.18 -8.24
C ASP A 51 3.48 -12.35 -9.20
N ASP A 52 4.52 -12.20 -10.03
CA ASP A 52 4.99 -13.24 -10.95
C ASP A 52 5.76 -14.37 -10.23
N SER A 53 6.10 -14.20 -8.94
CA SER A 53 6.78 -15.22 -8.14
C SER A 53 5.85 -15.83 -7.09
N VAL A 54 5.76 -17.17 -7.09
CA VAL A 54 5.02 -17.95 -6.09
C VAL A 54 5.81 -18.13 -4.78
N ASP A 55 7.09 -17.76 -4.78
CA ASP A 55 7.94 -17.82 -3.59
C ASP A 55 7.90 -16.46 -2.87
N PRO A 56 7.38 -16.38 -1.64
CA PRO A 56 7.36 -15.14 -0.90
C PRO A 56 8.77 -14.62 -0.58
N GLU A 57 9.79 -15.46 -0.45
CA GLU A 57 11.14 -14.98 -0.11
C GLU A 57 11.92 -14.47 -1.35
N ASP A 58 11.40 -14.72 -2.55
CA ASP A 58 11.99 -14.28 -3.79
C ASP A 58 11.74 -12.78 -4.03
N THR A 59 12.82 -12.00 -3.91
CA THR A 59 12.83 -10.54 -4.13
C THR A 59 13.42 -10.14 -5.47
N SER A 60 13.82 -11.11 -6.30
CA SER A 60 14.57 -10.87 -7.55
C SER A 60 13.82 -9.99 -8.56
N ASN A 61 12.48 -10.04 -8.53
CA ASN A 61 11.60 -9.28 -9.44
C ASN A 61 10.79 -8.17 -8.73
N CYS A 62 11.20 -7.76 -7.53
CA CYS A 62 10.55 -6.65 -6.84
C CYS A 62 10.89 -5.30 -7.46
N TYR A 63 9.96 -4.36 -7.36
CA TYR A 63 10.18 -2.96 -7.71
C TYR A 63 10.47 -2.14 -6.46
N VAL A 64 11.34 -1.15 -6.58
CA VAL A 64 11.49 -0.11 -5.55
C VAL A 64 10.69 1.11 -6.00
N GLY A 65 9.72 1.51 -5.18
CA GLY A 65 8.88 2.68 -5.44
C GLY A 65 8.99 3.68 -4.29
N GLN A 66 8.76 4.96 -4.59
CA GLN A 66 8.57 5.97 -3.56
C GLN A 66 7.08 6.25 -3.39
N ILE A 67 6.59 6.27 -2.14
CA ILE A 67 5.21 6.62 -1.83
C ILE A 67 4.99 8.09 -2.16
N LYS A 68 4.15 8.38 -3.15
CA LYS A 68 3.75 9.76 -3.50
C LYS A 68 2.44 10.18 -2.86
N THR A 69 1.53 9.24 -2.65
CA THR A 69 0.19 9.52 -2.13
C THR A 69 -0.39 8.26 -1.51
N LEU A 70 -1.09 8.42 -0.40
CA LEU A 70 -1.82 7.36 0.29
C LEU A 70 -3.30 7.72 0.29
N PHE A 71 -4.15 6.85 -0.26
CA PHE A 71 -5.59 7.12 -0.35
C PHE A 71 -6.46 5.86 -0.24
N HIS A 72 -7.70 6.06 0.19
CA HIS A 72 -8.77 5.07 0.21
C HIS A 72 -9.97 5.58 -0.60
N ARG A 73 -10.53 4.74 -1.47
CA ARG A 73 -11.67 5.07 -2.33
C ARG A 73 -12.89 4.24 -1.94
#